data_AF-A0A1H7N5E3-F1
#
_entry.id   AF-A0A1H7N5E3-F1
#
_cell.length_a   1.000
_cell.length_b   1.000
_cell.length_c   1.000
_cell.angle_alpha   90.00
_cell.angle_beta   90.00
_cell.angle_gamma   90.00
#
_symmetry.space_group_name_H-M   'P 1'
#
loop_
_entity.id
_entity.type
_entity.pdbx_description
1 polymer ?
#
loop_
_entity_poly.entity_id
_entity_poly.type
_entity_poly.pdbx_seq_one_letter_code
_entity_poly.pdbx_strand_id
1 'polypeptide(L)'
;MTYPIKIGIQEKLANLADREMHEFLVAIGDGHSSALHVGGAETWDASSPILGYIDMDTGRKSSIASSIRWTETNENVKSSAYTKFFEPRTVYRVKGYAYELKEGESYNKWNSGITVSEILMKGEFSPFLAEVYAEWDRAVVMDSEFFGQLVYEKKYDYYEGSFNWLGTQVKIKIDNEEDNAASSLKCAEDLCRNCVEWDIKFKESIVDELTYLANDWLRDADEPEITEEEFLSRITMELIDISDYNGGTFYVWYDDGGVFAGHSVTVYGTLEKGVSSVRMEG
;
A
#
# COMPACT_ATOMS: atom_id res chain seq x y z
N MET A 1 8.30 -26.89 -4.17
CA MET A 1 8.29 -27.30 -2.75
C MET A 1 7.44 -28.56 -2.63
N THR A 2 7.77 -29.48 -1.73
CA THR A 2 6.96 -30.68 -1.42
C THR A 2 6.15 -30.43 -0.16
N TYR A 3 4.85 -30.73 -0.19
CA TYR A 3 3.95 -30.58 0.95
C TYR A 3 3.90 -31.86 1.81
N PRO A 4 3.64 -31.77 3.13
CA PRO A 4 3.40 -30.54 3.89
C PRO A 4 4.69 -29.74 4.17
N ILE A 5 4.56 -28.41 4.26
CA ILE A 5 5.64 -27.49 4.62
C ILE A 5 5.37 -26.99 6.04
N LYS A 6 6.31 -27.23 6.95
CA LYS A 6 6.27 -26.60 8.27
C LYS A 6 6.73 -25.16 8.17
N ILE A 7 5.96 -24.25 8.76
CA ILE A 7 6.19 -22.81 8.76
C ILE A 7 5.99 -22.28 10.17
N GLY A 8 6.62 -21.15 10.50
CA GLY A 8 6.56 -20.62 11.85
C GLY A 8 7.58 -21.27 12.80
N ILE A 9 8.10 -20.47 13.74
CA ILE A 9 8.92 -20.99 14.84
C ILE A 9 8.02 -21.77 15.79
N GLN A 10 8.14 -23.10 15.75
CA GLN A 10 7.24 -24.02 16.46
C GLN A 10 7.23 -23.81 17.98
N GLU A 11 8.36 -23.43 18.58
CA GLU A 11 8.44 -23.09 20.02
C GLU A 11 7.58 -21.88 20.40
N LYS A 12 7.37 -20.94 19.47
CA LYS A 12 6.53 -19.75 19.71
C LYS A 12 5.05 -20.07 19.58
N LEU A 13 4.70 -21.07 18.78
CA LEU A 13 3.33 -21.59 18.69
C LEU A 13 2.90 -22.32 19.97
N ALA A 14 3.82 -22.70 20.85
CA ALA A 14 3.51 -23.33 22.13
C ALA A 14 2.63 -22.43 23.03
N ASN A 15 2.69 -21.10 22.87
CA ASN A 15 1.81 -20.17 23.59
C ASN A 15 0.34 -20.24 23.13
N LEU A 16 0.06 -20.95 22.03
CA LEU A 16 -1.28 -21.23 21.52
C LEU A 16 -1.67 -22.70 21.74
N ALA A 17 -0.86 -23.49 22.46
CA ALA A 17 -1.07 -24.93 22.60
C ALA A 17 -2.37 -25.32 23.32
N ASP A 18 -2.94 -24.41 24.12
CA ASP A 18 -4.25 -24.61 24.76
C ASP A 18 -5.42 -24.44 23.78
N ARG A 19 -5.16 -23.97 22.56
CA ARG A 19 -6.15 -23.88 21.47
C ARG A 19 -6.08 -25.13 20.60
N GLU A 20 -7.20 -25.47 19.99
CA GLU A 20 -7.24 -26.53 18.99
C GLU A 20 -6.75 -26.00 17.64
N MET A 21 -5.89 -26.77 16.96
CA MET A 21 -5.51 -26.47 15.58
C MET A 21 -6.54 -27.04 14.64
N HIS A 22 -7.05 -26.21 13.75
CA HIS A 22 -7.93 -26.66 12.67
C HIS A 22 -7.21 -26.67 11.34
N GLU A 23 -7.81 -27.38 10.38
CA GLU A 23 -7.45 -27.21 8.98
C GLU A 23 -8.32 -26.14 8.32
N PHE A 24 -7.71 -25.32 7.48
CA PHE A 24 -8.38 -24.23 6.78
C PHE A 24 -8.10 -24.28 5.29
N LEU A 25 -9.09 -23.94 4.49
CA LEU A 25 -8.87 -23.42 3.14
C LEU A 25 -8.80 -21.90 3.22
N VAL A 26 -7.71 -21.29 2.76
CA VAL A 26 -7.48 -19.84 2.81
C VAL A 26 -7.30 -19.28 1.41
N ALA A 27 -7.98 -18.17 1.11
CA ALA A 27 -7.83 -17.44 -0.15
C ALA A 27 -6.83 -16.29 0.03
N ILE A 28 -5.62 -16.43 -0.52
CA ILE A 28 -4.57 -15.39 -0.45
C ILE A 28 -4.96 -14.20 -1.35
N GLY A 29 -4.81 -12.97 -0.84
CA GLY A 29 -5.10 -11.72 -1.56
C GLY A 29 -3.98 -11.25 -2.49
N ASP A 30 -4.10 -10.03 -3.03
CA ASP A 30 -3.16 -9.42 -4.01
C ASP A 30 -1.96 -8.69 -3.38
N GLY A 31 -1.95 -8.53 -2.05
CA GLY A 31 -0.87 -7.86 -1.34
C GLY A 31 0.38 -8.74 -1.17
N HIS A 32 1.50 -8.08 -0.87
CA HIS A 32 2.75 -8.77 -0.61
C HIS A 32 2.81 -9.29 0.83
N SER A 33 3.58 -10.36 1.03
CA SER A 33 3.93 -10.77 2.39
C SER A 33 4.81 -9.70 3.03
N SER A 34 4.52 -9.38 4.29
CA SER A 34 5.29 -8.44 5.10
C SER A 34 5.89 -9.16 6.31
N ALA A 35 6.94 -8.58 6.90
CA ALA A 35 7.52 -9.06 8.15
C ALA A 35 7.80 -7.86 9.06
N LEU A 36 7.11 -7.81 10.20
CA LEU A 36 7.27 -6.75 11.19
C LEU A 36 8.14 -7.22 12.35
N HIS A 37 9.09 -6.40 12.76
CA HIS A 37 9.96 -6.72 13.88
C HIS A 37 9.18 -6.63 15.19
N VAL A 38 9.14 -7.72 15.95
CA VAL A 38 8.53 -7.71 17.28
C VAL A 38 9.56 -7.16 18.26
N GLY A 39 9.36 -5.94 18.75
CA GLY A 39 10.33 -5.22 19.60
C GLY A 39 10.94 -6.08 20.71
N GLY A 40 12.28 -6.19 20.71
CA GLY A 40 13.04 -6.94 21.72
C GLY A 40 13.25 -8.44 21.47
N ALA A 41 12.72 -9.01 20.39
CA ALA A 41 12.92 -10.43 20.02
C ALA A 41 13.77 -10.60 18.76
N GLU A 42 14.50 -11.71 18.62
CA GLU A 42 15.24 -12.08 17.39
C GLU A 42 14.32 -12.62 16.26
N THR A 43 13.02 -12.35 16.35
CA THR A 43 11.98 -12.98 15.54
C THR A 43 11.02 -11.95 14.97
N TRP A 44 10.45 -12.26 13.81
CA TRP A 44 9.58 -11.37 13.06
C TRP A 44 8.17 -11.95 12.99
N ASP A 45 7.15 -11.09 12.99
CA ASP A 45 5.77 -11.47 12.68
C ASP A 45 5.57 -11.29 11.17
N ALA A 46 5.60 -12.41 10.45
CA ALA A 46 5.40 -12.45 9.01
C ALA A 46 3.94 -12.72 8.69
N SER A 47 3.44 -12.08 7.65
CA SER A 47 2.03 -12.20 7.27
C SER A 47 1.83 -12.10 5.76
N SER A 48 0.72 -12.67 5.29
CA SER A 48 0.16 -12.41 3.95
C SER A 48 -1.33 -12.08 4.09
N PRO A 49 -1.87 -11.18 3.26
CA PRO A 49 -3.30 -10.88 3.30
C PRO A 49 -4.12 -12.07 2.79
N ILE A 50 -5.26 -12.30 3.42
CA ILE A 50 -6.27 -13.26 2.97
C ILE A 50 -7.62 -12.58 2.80
N LEU A 51 -8.37 -12.98 1.79
CA LEU A 51 -9.69 -12.42 1.48
C LEU A 51 -10.82 -13.18 2.18
N GLY A 52 -10.53 -14.39 2.63
CA GLY A 52 -11.49 -15.25 3.30
C GLY A 52 -10.92 -16.63 3.58
N TYR A 53 -11.66 -17.41 4.35
CA TYR A 53 -11.30 -18.77 4.69
C TYR A 53 -12.53 -19.66 4.92
N ILE A 54 -12.28 -20.97 4.89
CA ILE A 54 -13.18 -22.02 5.37
C ILE A 54 -12.42 -22.76 6.46
N ASP A 55 -12.99 -22.81 7.66
CA ASP A 55 -12.58 -23.72 8.70
C ASP A 55 -13.18 -25.10 8.38
N MET A 56 -12.31 -26.07 8.08
CA MET A 56 -12.72 -27.40 7.61
C MET A 56 -13.24 -28.28 8.75
N ASP A 57 -12.88 -27.96 9.98
CA ASP A 57 -13.22 -28.74 11.17
C ASP A 57 -14.60 -28.32 11.68
N THR A 58 -14.90 -27.01 11.65
CA THR A 58 -16.18 -26.47 12.09
C THR A 58 -17.17 -26.20 10.95
N GLY A 59 -16.69 -26.15 9.71
CA GLY A 59 -17.47 -25.75 8.54
C GLY A 59 -17.74 -24.24 8.44
N ARG A 60 -17.19 -23.42 9.36
CA ARG A 60 -17.35 -21.96 9.37
C ARG A 60 -16.71 -21.35 8.13
N LYS A 61 -17.40 -20.38 7.53
CA LYS A 61 -16.93 -19.62 6.37
C LYS A 61 -16.78 -18.15 6.73
N SER A 62 -15.75 -17.50 6.22
CA SER A 62 -15.54 -16.07 6.33
C SER A 62 -15.13 -15.49 4.99
N SER A 63 -15.77 -14.38 4.60
CA SER A 63 -15.39 -13.54 3.45
C SER A 63 -14.86 -12.17 3.91
N ILE A 64 -14.47 -12.06 5.19
CA ILE A 64 -13.90 -10.84 5.75
C ILE A 64 -12.39 -10.89 5.57
N ALA A 65 -11.82 -9.85 4.93
CA ALA A 65 -10.40 -9.72 4.70
C ALA A 65 -9.62 -9.68 6.04
N SER A 66 -8.56 -10.48 6.15
CA SER A 66 -7.72 -10.67 7.34
C SER A 66 -6.28 -11.05 6.92
N SER A 67 -5.48 -11.60 7.84
CA SER A 67 -4.12 -12.06 7.57
C SER A 67 -3.92 -13.55 7.89
N ILE A 68 -3.09 -14.23 7.09
CA ILE A 68 -2.42 -15.46 7.50
C ILE A 68 -1.04 -15.09 8.05
N ARG A 69 -0.67 -15.59 9.23
CA ARG A 69 0.51 -15.13 9.98
C ARG A 69 1.37 -16.27 10.49
N TRP A 70 2.67 -16.04 10.57
CA TRP A 70 3.65 -16.96 11.12
C TRP A 70 4.87 -16.23 11.68
N THR A 71 5.56 -16.83 12.64
CA THR A 71 6.80 -16.27 13.17
C THR A 71 7.99 -16.64 12.29
N GLU A 72 8.84 -15.67 11.97
CA GLU A 72 9.96 -15.82 11.04
C GLU A 72 11.31 -15.48 11.67
N THR A 73 12.39 -16.07 11.14
CA THR A 73 13.76 -15.81 11.59
C THR A 73 14.39 -14.61 10.90
N ASN A 74 15.38 -13.98 11.55
CA ASN A 74 16.21 -12.95 10.95
C ASN A 74 16.82 -13.35 9.59
N GLU A 75 17.25 -14.60 9.45
CA GLU A 75 17.85 -15.12 8.22
C GLU A 75 16.85 -15.18 7.06
N ASN A 76 15.64 -15.66 7.32
CA ASN A 76 14.59 -15.77 6.30
C ASN A 76 14.06 -14.39 5.88
N VAL A 77 14.00 -13.42 6.80
CA VAL A 77 13.65 -12.03 6.46
C VAL A 77 14.73 -11.40 5.59
N LYS A 78 16.01 -11.50 5.98
CA LYS A 78 17.14 -10.95 5.19
C LYS A 78 17.24 -11.53 3.78
N SER A 79 16.96 -12.82 3.62
CA SER A 79 16.96 -13.49 2.32
C SER A 79 15.64 -13.36 1.54
N SER A 80 14.63 -12.70 2.12
CA SER A 80 13.26 -12.64 1.59
C SER A 80 12.66 -14.02 1.29
N ALA A 81 13.11 -15.07 1.99
CA ALA A 81 12.62 -16.42 1.77
C ALA A 81 11.14 -16.56 2.17
N TYR A 82 10.71 -15.82 3.19
CA TYR A 82 9.36 -15.84 3.73
C TYR A 82 8.28 -15.41 2.71
N THR A 83 8.64 -14.60 1.71
CA THR A 83 7.68 -14.13 0.69
C THR A 83 7.27 -15.24 -0.29
N LYS A 84 7.96 -16.39 -0.27
CA LYS A 84 7.75 -17.50 -1.22
C LYS A 84 6.71 -18.53 -0.76
N PHE A 85 6.19 -18.41 0.46
CA PHE A 85 5.27 -19.40 1.02
C PHE A 85 3.86 -19.32 0.40
N PHE A 86 3.38 -18.10 0.16
CA PHE A 86 2.03 -17.85 -0.32
C PHE A 86 2.06 -17.03 -1.61
N GLU A 87 1.59 -17.63 -2.69
CA GLU A 87 1.40 -16.93 -3.96
C GLU A 87 0.07 -16.17 -3.92
N PRO A 88 0.05 -14.91 -4.40
CA PRO A 88 -1.20 -14.16 -4.56
C PRO A 88 -2.24 -14.95 -5.36
N ARG A 89 -3.53 -14.70 -5.08
CA ARG A 89 -4.65 -15.30 -5.79
C ARG A 89 -4.65 -16.83 -5.82
N THR A 90 -4.13 -17.44 -4.78
CA THR A 90 -4.07 -18.89 -4.66
C THR A 90 -4.77 -19.34 -3.38
N VAL A 91 -5.55 -20.43 -3.49
CA VAL A 91 -6.11 -21.11 -2.32
C VAL A 91 -5.11 -22.11 -1.75
N TYR A 92 -4.89 -22.06 -0.45
CA TYR A 92 -4.05 -23.03 0.26
C TYR A 92 -4.87 -23.79 1.31
N ARG A 93 -4.56 -25.07 1.48
CA ARG A 93 -4.95 -25.82 2.67
C ARG A 93 -3.85 -25.69 3.70
N VAL A 94 -4.18 -25.21 4.89
CA VAL A 94 -3.24 -24.93 5.96
C VAL A 94 -3.73 -25.52 7.27
N LYS A 95 -2.81 -25.77 8.20
CA LYS A 95 -3.12 -26.10 9.59
C LYS A 95 -2.65 -24.99 10.50
N GLY A 96 -3.49 -24.55 11.42
CA GLY A 96 -3.18 -23.44 12.28
C GLY A 96 -4.26 -23.12 13.31
N TYR A 97 -4.18 -21.93 13.87
CA TYR A 97 -5.08 -21.42 14.89
C TYR A 97 -5.87 -20.24 14.34
N ALA A 98 -7.19 -20.29 14.44
CA ALA A 98 -8.01 -19.12 14.18
C ALA A 98 -7.73 -18.05 15.25
N TYR A 99 -7.70 -16.80 14.82
CA TYR A 99 -7.69 -15.67 15.72
C TYR A 99 -9.08 -15.51 16.36
N GLU A 100 -9.07 -15.32 17.68
CA GLU A 100 -10.26 -15.08 18.48
C GLU A 100 -10.22 -13.62 18.97
N LEU A 101 -11.19 -12.82 18.52
CA LEU A 101 -11.40 -11.47 19.03
C LEU A 101 -11.74 -11.55 20.53
N LYS A 102 -10.98 -10.83 21.35
CA LYS A 102 -11.28 -10.73 22.78
C LYS A 102 -12.42 -9.74 23.01
N GLU A 103 -13.10 -9.89 24.15
CA GLU A 103 -14.13 -8.95 24.55
C GLU A 103 -13.55 -7.53 24.68
N GLY A 104 -14.17 -6.57 23.99
CA GLY A 104 -13.71 -5.17 23.93
C GLY A 104 -12.61 -4.88 22.89
N GLU A 105 -12.16 -5.88 22.13
CA GLU A 105 -11.20 -5.70 21.05
C GLU A 105 -11.90 -5.37 19.72
N SER A 106 -11.45 -4.31 19.05
CA SER A 106 -11.92 -3.97 17.71
C SER A 106 -11.25 -4.85 16.67
N TYR A 107 -12.01 -5.26 15.65
CA TYR A 107 -11.47 -6.00 14.52
C TYR A 107 -10.42 -5.18 13.77
N ASN A 108 -9.28 -5.81 13.49
CA ASN A 108 -8.22 -5.25 12.68
C ASN A 108 -7.77 -6.31 11.67
N LYS A 109 -7.90 -6.03 10.37
CA LYS A 109 -7.56 -6.97 9.28
C LYS A 109 -6.11 -7.45 9.36
N TRP A 110 -5.18 -6.59 9.79
CA TRP A 110 -3.75 -6.90 9.91
C TRP A 110 -3.44 -7.85 11.06
N ASN A 111 -4.19 -7.74 12.16
CA ASN A 111 -3.96 -8.51 13.40
C ASN A 111 -4.94 -9.68 13.61
N SER A 112 -5.87 -9.89 12.67
CA SER A 112 -6.87 -10.96 12.70
C SER A 112 -6.57 -12.04 11.64
N GLY A 113 -7.28 -13.18 11.69
CA GLY A 113 -7.20 -14.23 10.67
C GLY A 113 -6.66 -15.56 11.23
N ILE A 114 -5.59 -16.10 10.66
CA ILE A 114 -5.09 -17.45 10.98
C ILE A 114 -3.60 -17.41 11.27
N THR A 115 -3.19 -17.93 12.43
CA THR A 115 -1.78 -18.21 12.72
C THR A 115 -1.44 -19.60 12.20
N VAL A 116 -0.61 -19.70 11.16
CA VAL A 116 -0.30 -20.96 10.47
C VAL A 116 0.92 -21.66 11.05
N SER A 117 0.83 -23.00 11.12
CA SER A 117 1.94 -23.88 11.49
C SER A 117 2.38 -24.78 10.34
N GLU A 118 1.45 -25.19 9.47
CA GLU A 118 1.75 -26.06 8.33
C GLU A 118 0.97 -25.63 7.09
N ILE A 119 1.63 -25.67 5.93
CA ILE A 119 0.98 -25.58 4.63
C ILE A 119 0.83 -27.02 4.12
N LEU A 120 -0.41 -27.48 4.00
CA LEU A 120 -0.73 -28.87 3.67
C LEU A 120 -0.86 -29.09 2.17
N MET A 121 -1.41 -28.12 1.45
CA MET A 121 -1.61 -28.20 0.00
C MET A 121 -1.74 -26.81 -0.62
N LYS A 122 -1.36 -26.69 -1.89
CA LYS A 122 -1.57 -25.52 -2.73
C LYS A 122 -2.56 -25.83 -3.85
N GLY A 123 -3.44 -24.88 -4.16
CA GLY A 123 -4.31 -24.93 -5.33
C GLY A 123 -5.56 -25.78 -5.13
N GLU A 124 -6.05 -25.90 -3.90
CA GLU A 124 -7.31 -26.61 -3.65
C GLU A 124 -8.51 -25.76 -4.06
N PHE A 125 -9.45 -26.34 -4.80
CA PHE A 125 -10.62 -25.61 -5.29
C PHE A 125 -11.74 -25.56 -4.24
N SER A 126 -12.36 -24.39 -4.10
CA SER A 126 -13.56 -24.19 -3.31
C SER A 126 -14.51 -23.21 -4.00
N PRO A 127 -15.78 -23.57 -4.27
CA PRO A 127 -16.76 -22.65 -4.86
C PRO A 127 -16.94 -21.36 -4.06
N PHE A 128 -16.93 -21.47 -2.73
CA PHE A 128 -17.07 -20.31 -1.85
C PHE A 128 -15.88 -19.36 -1.98
N LEU A 129 -14.65 -19.87 -1.97
CA LEU A 129 -13.46 -19.02 -2.11
C LEU A 129 -13.30 -18.47 -3.53
N ALA A 130 -13.79 -19.18 -4.55
CA ALA A 130 -13.89 -18.65 -5.91
C ALA A 130 -14.87 -17.46 -5.97
N GLU A 131 -15.98 -17.51 -5.25
CA GLU A 131 -16.91 -16.38 -5.13
C GLU A 131 -16.30 -15.20 -4.36
N VAL A 132 -15.52 -15.46 -3.30
CA VAL A 132 -14.75 -14.41 -2.60
C VAL A 132 -13.79 -13.69 -3.56
N TYR A 133 -13.08 -14.41 -4.42
CA TYR A 133 -12.24 -13.78 -5.45
C TYR A 133 -13.05 -13.01 -6.47
N ALA A 134 -14.18 -13.55 -6.94
CA ALA A 134 -15.04 -12.87 -7.90
C ALA A 134 -15.62 -11.57 -7.32
N GLU A 135 -15.98 -11.54 -6.04
CA GLU A 135 -16.41 -10.32 -5.35
C GLU A 135 -15.25 -9.32 -5.22
N TRP A 136 -14.05 -9.81 -4.88
CA TRP A 136 -12.85 -9.00 -4.83
C TRP A 136 -12.44 -8.41 -6.19
N ASP A 137 -12.79 -9.06 -7.30
CA ASP A 137 -12.52 -8.54 -8.65
C ASP A 137 -13.51 -7.45 -9.09
N ARG A 138 -14.62 -7.27 -8.38
CA ARG A 138 -15.56 -6.19 -8.71
C ARG A 138 -14.93 -4.84 -8.42
N ALA A 139 -14.88 -3.99 -9.44
CA ALA A 139 -14.45 -2.61 -9.27
C ALA A 139 -15.33 -1.91 -8.22
N VAL A 140 -14.67 -1.22 -7.29
CA VAL A 140 -15.33 -0.28 -6.37
C VAL A 140 -15.00 1.10 -6.87
N VAL A 141 -16.01 1.95 -7.00
CA VAL A 141 -15.87 3.27 -7.60
C VAL A 141 -16.44 4.34 -6.69
N MET A 142 -15.86 5.54 -6.78
CA MET A 142 -16.32 6.74 -6.08
C MET A 142 -16.44 7.86 -7.11
N ASP A 143 -17.61 8.50 -7.17
CA ASP A 143 -17.85 9.61 -8.08
C ASP A 143 -17.44 10.94 -7.44
N SER A 144 -16.84 11.83 -8.23
CA SER A 144 -16.47 13.19 -7.87
C SER A 144 -16.79 14.15 -9.03
N GLU A 145 -17.21 15.36 -8.68
CA GLU A 145 -17.44 16.43 -9.67
C GLU A 145 -16.14 16.91 -10.33
N PHE A 146 -15.00 16.84 -9.61
CA PHE A 146 -13.68 17.25 -10.12
C PHE A 146 -12.99 16.16 -10.92
N PHE A 147 -13.07 14.92 -10.43
CA PHE A 147 -12.26 13.81 -10.94
C PHE A 147 -13.05 12.80 -11.78
N GLY A 148 -14.37 12.99 -11.90
CA GLY A 148 -15.25 12.00 -12.53
C GLY A 148 -15.31 10.74 -11.67
N GLN A 149 -15.10 9.58 -12.29
CA GLN A 149 -15.11 8.31 -11.57
C GLN A 149 -13.71 7.92 -11.12
N LEU A 150 -13.54 7.76 -9.82
CA LEU A 150 -12.34 7.21 -9.19
C LEU A 150 -12.52 5.70 -8.97
N VAL A 151 -11.47 4.92 -9.18
CA VAL A 151 -11.47 3.46 -9.02
C VAL A 151 -10.64 3.09 -7.80
N TYR A 152 -11.16 2.24 -6.92
CA TYR A 152 -10.47 1.79 -5.73
C TYR A 152 -9.41 0.74 -6.05
N GLU A 153 -8.15 1.08 -5.78
CA GLU A 153 -7.00 0.18 -5.83
C GLU A 153 -6.88 -0.58 -4.50
N LYS A 154 -7.58 -1.71 -4.44
CA LYS A 154 -7.74 -2.53 -3.24
C LYS A 154 -6.43 -3.04 -2.64
N LYS A 155 -5.38 -3.17 -3.45
CA LYS A 155 -4.07 -3.65 -2.97
C LYS A 155 -3.36 -2.61 -2.11
N TYR A 156 -3.53 -1.34 -2.44
CA TYR A 156 -2.79 -0.23 -1.83
C TYR A 156 -3.69 0.71 -1.02
N ASP A 157 -4.99 0.43 -0.95
CA ASP A 157 -5.96 1.14 -0.11
C ASP A 157 -6.09 2.64 -0.48
N TYR A 158 -6.18 2.94 -1.77
CA TYR A 158 -6.50 4.29 -2.27
C TYR A 158 -7.47 4.24 -3.44
N TYR A 159 -8.19 5.34 -3.69
CA TYR A 159 -8.90 5.54 -4.95
C TYR A 159 -8.02 6.30 -5.93
N GLU A 160 -8.01 5.89 -7.19
CA GLU A 160 -7.26 6.58 -8.25
C GLU A 160 -8.14 7.06 -9.39
N GLY A 161 -7.70 8.12 -10.04
CA GLY A 161 -8.26 8.59 -11.29
C GLY A 161 -7.32 9.54 -12.00
N SER A 162 -7.86 10.32 -12.92
CA SER A 162 -7.07 11.31 -13.66
C SER A 162 -7.93 12.52 -14.02
N PHE A 163 -7.32 13.69 -14.01
CA PHE A 163 -8.00 14.96 -14.26
C PHE A 163 -7.09 15.97 -14.95
N ASN A 164 -7.66 17.08 -15.40
CA ASN A 164 -6.91 18.14 -16.05
C ASN A 164 -6.47 19.20 -15.02
N TRP A 165 -5.18 19.26 -14.72
CA TRP A 165 -4.55 20.33 -13.94
C TRP A 165 -3.99 21.39 -14.89
N LEU A 166 -4.73 22.49 -15.06
CA LEU A 166 -4.29 23.67 -15.83
C LEU A 166 -3.79 23.35 -17.27
N GLY A 167 -4.43 22.39 -17.94
CA GLY A 167 -4.04 21.93 -19.27
C GLY A 167 -3.23 20.63 -19.29
N THR A 168 -2.67 20.21 -18.16
CA THR A 168 -1.90 18.95 -18.02
C THR A 168 -2.78 17.82 -17.49
N GLN A 169 -2.70 16.64 -18.10
CA GLN A 169 -3.39 15.46 -17.59
C GLN A 169 -2.58 14.87 -16.42
N VAL A 170 -3.17 14.86 -15.22
CA VAL A 170 -2.52 14.46 -13.97
C VAL A 170 -3.29 13.31 -13.33
N LYS A 171 -2.58 12.36 -12.72
CA LYS A 171 -3.17 11.31 -11.89
C LYS A 171 -3.47 11.85 -10.50
N ILE A 172 -4.54 11.35 -9.88
CA ILE A 172 -4.88 11.64 -8.50
C ILE A 172 -4.99 10.34 -7.73
N LYS A 173 -4.42 10.28 -6.53
CA LYS A 173 -4.64 9.23 -5.54
C LYS A 173 -5.27 9.83 -4.30
N ILE A 174 -6.36 9.22 -3.86
CA ILE A 174 -7.13 9.58 -2.67
C ILE A 174 -6.95 8.47 -1.65
N ASP A 175 -6.22 8.76 -0.59
CA ASP A 175 -5.95 7.80 0.48
C ASP A 175 -7.22 7.28 1.15
N ASN A 176 -7.23 5.99 1.52
CA ASN A 176 -8.32 5.32 2.24
C ASN A 176 -7.82 4.45 3.42
N GLU A 177 -6.59 4.64 3.93
CA GLU A 177 -5.98 3.73 4.92
C GLU A 177 -6.85 3.52 6.18
N GLU A 178 -7.62 4.54 6.59
CA GLU A 178 -8.53 4.49 7.75
C GLU A 178 -10.02 4.61 7.37
N ASP A 179 -10.42 4.12 6.20
CA ASP A 179 -11.78 4.29 5.64
C ASP A 179 -12.18 5.78 5.54
N ASN A 180 -11.18 6.64 5.32
CA ASN A 180 -11.26 8.11 5.30
C ASN A 180 -11.35 8.70 3.88
N ALA A 181 -11.56 7.88 2.83
CA ALA A 181 -11.56 8.34 1.44
C ALA A 181 -12.47 9.56 1.15
N ALA A 182 -13.63 9.66 1.81
CA ALA A 182 -14.52 10.80 1.63
C ALA A 182 -13.90 12.12 2.13
N SER A 183 -13.17 12.08 3.25
CA SER A 183 -12.44 13.24 3.78
C SER A 183 -11.23 13.57 2.91
N SER A 184 -10.44 12.56 2.51
CA SER A 184 -9.30 12.71 1.61
C SER A 184 -9.72 13.29 0.25
N LEU A 185 -10.87 12.85 -0.28
CA LEU A 185 -11.46 13.38 -1.51
C LEU A 185 -11.79 14.87 -1.37
N LYS A 186 -12.39 15.26 -0.24
CA LYS A 186 -12.69 16.67 0.03
C LYS A 186 -11.43 17.53 0.03
N CYS A 187 -10.34 17.05 0.63
CA CYS A 187 -9.05 17.72 0.59
C CYS A 187 -8.54 17.87 -0.86
N ALA A 188 -8.66 16.83 -1.69
CA ALA A 188 -8.31 16.88 -3.11
C ALA A 188 -9.12 17.93 -3.87
N GLU A 189 -10.42 18.01 -3.64
CA GLU A 189 -11.28 19.01 -4.26
C GLU A 189 -10.94 20.43 -3.78
N ASP A 190 -10.63 20.62 -2.50
CA ASP A 190 -10.22 21.93 -1.94
C ASP A 190 -8.88 22.41 -2.52
N LEU A 191 -7.92 21.49 -2.74
CA LEU A 191 -6.69 21.76 -3.48
C LEU A 191 -7.02 22.23 -4.91
N CYS A 192 -7.88 21.50 -5.62
CA CYS A 192 -8.20 21.76 -7.02
C CYS A 192 -9.02 23.04 -7.23
N ARG A 193 -9.89 23.41 -6.28
CA ARG A 193 -10.63 24.69 -6.30
C ARG A 193 -9.69 25.90 -6.37
N ASN A 194 -8.48 25.77 -5.82
CA ASN A 194 -7.46 26.81 -5.81
C ASN A 194 -6.22 26.39 -6.64
N CYS A 195 -6.40 25.57 -7.68
CA CYS A 195 -5.29 24.96 -8.43
C CYS A 195 -4.30 25.99 -8.99
N VAL A 196 -4.75 27.16 -9.45
CA VAL A 196 -3.85 28.23 -9.95
C VAL A 196 -2.90 28.73 -8.85
N GLU A 197 -3.42 28.98 -7.65
CA GLU A 197 -2.61 29.48 -6.53
C GLU A 197 -1.64 28.40 -6.02
N TRP A 198 -2.10 27.14 -6.00
CA TRP A 198 -1.25 26.01 -5.61
C TRP A 198 -0.15 25.74 -6.64
N ASP A 199 -0.47 25.79 -7.93
CA ASP A 199 0.51 25.59 -9.00
C ASP A 199 1.65 26.62 -8.94
N ILE A 200 1.31 27.89 -8.66
CA ILE A 200 2.31 28.94 -8.43
C ILE A 200 3.20 28.58 -7.24
N LYS A 201 2.60 28.26 -6.07
CA LYS A 201 3.36 27.91 -4.86
C LYS A 201 4.26 26.69 -5.06
N PHE A 202 3.80 25.68 -5.78
CA PHE A 202 4.60 24.50 -6.09
C PHE A 202 5.80 24.86 -6.96
N LYS A 203 5.57 25.59 -8.05
CA LYS A 203 6.62 25.97 -8.98
C LYS A 203 7.65 26.90 -8.35
N GLU A 204 7.23 27.91 -7.59
CA GLU A 204 8.11 28.79 -6.82
C GLU A 204 8.97 27.99 -5.85
N SER A 205 8.37 27.07 -5.08
CA SER A 205 9.12 26.24 -4.14
C SER A 205 10.12 25.30 -4.84
N ILE A 206 9.77 24.77 -6.02
CA ILE A 206 10.66 23.89 -6.79
C ILE A 206 11.89 24.65 -7.26
N VAL A 207 11.72 25.85 -7.83
CA VAL A 207 12.88 26.60 -8.33
C VAL A 207 13.76 27.13 -7.21
N ASP A 208 13.15 27.57 -6.11
CA ASP A 208 13.86 28.07 -4.93
C ASP A 208 14.75 26.98 -4.31
N GLU A 209 14.25 25.75 -4.21
CA GLU A 209 14.97 24.64 -3.54
C GLU A 209 15.89 23.86 -4.48
N LEU A 210 15.49 23.67 -5.75
CA LEU A 210 16.15 22.69 -6.63
C LEU A 210 16.89 23.26 -7.84
N THR A 211 16.75 24.54 -8.22
CA THR A 211 17.45 25.06 -9.42
C THR A 211 18.97 25.00 -9.28
N TYR A 212 19.49 25.31 -8.09
CA TYR A 212 20.93 25.18 -7.81
C TYR A 212 21.39 23.72 -7.98
N LEU A 213 20.61 22.77 -7.44
CA LEU A 213 20.91 21.34 -7.54
C LEU A 213 20.83 20.87 -9.00
N ALA A 214 19.80 21.28 -9.75
CA ALA A 214 19.66 20.99 -11.18
C ALA A 214 20.90 21.41 -11.96
N ASN A 215 21.41 22.63 -11.71
CA ASN A 215 22.62 23.13 -12.35
C ASN A 215 23.89 22.37 -11.94
N ASP A 216 23.95 21.84 -10.73
CA ASP A 216 25.05 20.96 -10.29
C ASP A 216 25.08 19.65 -11.09
N TRP A 217 23.92 19.01 -11.25
CA TRP A 217 23.76 17.78 -12.03
C TRP A 217 24.05 17.99 -13.52
N LEU A 218 23.56 19.08 -14.11
CA LEU A 218 23.84 19.42 -15.51
C LEU A 218 25.33 19.65 -15.74
N ARG A 219 26.02 20.28 -14.79
CA ARG A 219 27.47 20.49 -14.87
C ARG A 219 28.24 19.17 -14.86
N ASP A 220 27.84 18.23 -14.01
CA ASP A 220 28.43 16.89 -13.97
C ASP A 220 28.18 16.09 -15.26
N ALA A 221 27.11 16.44 -16.00
CA ALA A 221 26.76 15.88 -17.31
C ALA A 221 27.35 16.65 -18.51
N ASP A 222 28.21 17.66 -18.29
CA ASP A 222 28.73 18.58 -19.32
C ASP A 222 27.62 19.32 -20.11
N GLU A 223 26.45 19.54 -19.48
CA GLU A 223 25.32 20.30 -20.01
C GLU A 223 25.34 21.77 -19.53
N PRO A 224 24.79 22.72 -20.32
CA PRO A 224 24.73 24.12 -19.91
C PRO A 224 23.79 24.31 -18.71
N GLU A 225 24.15 25.25 -17.83
CA GLU A 225 23.28 25.69 -16.75
C GLU A 225 21.97 26.28 -17.31
N ILE A 226 20.89 26.05 -16.57
CA ILE A 226 19.54 26.50 -16.87
C ILE A 226 19.07 27.53 -15.84
N THR A 227 18.23 28.43 -16.31
CA THR A 227 17.45 29.35 -15.47
C THR A 227 16.30 28.64 -14.77
N GLU A 228 15.72 29.29 -13.75
CA GLU A 228 14.50 28.81 -13.09
C GLU A 228 13.34 28.59 -14.09
N GLU A 229 13.17 29.51 -15.05
CA GLU A 229 12.15 29.41 -16.10
C GLU A 229 12.38 28.21 -17.02
N GLU A 230 13.63 27.98 -17.44
CA GLU A 230 14.00 26.82 -18.25
C GLU A 230 13.82 25.52 -17.47
N PHE A 231 14.14 25.51 -16.17
CA PHE A 231 13.92 24.35 -15.32
C PHE A 231 12.43 24.01 -15.20
N LEU A 232 11.58 24.99 -14.91
CA LEU A 232 10.13 24.79 -14.87
C LEU A 232 9.54 24.34 -16.21
N SER A 233 10.16 24.71 -17.33
CA SER A 233 9.72 24.28 -18.65
C SER A 233 10.05 22.81 -18.96
N ARG A 234 11.00 22.20 -18.23
CA ARG A 234 11.39 20.80 -18.38
C ARG A 234 10.54 19.87 -17.51
N ILE A 235 10.14 20.33 -16.33
CA ILE A 235 9.39 19.49 -15.40
C ILE A 235 7.90 19.42 -15.72
N THR A 236 7.26 18.27 -15.48
CA THR A 236 5.83 18.06 -15.74
C THR A 236 5.17 17.36 -14.56
N MET A 237 4.08 17.92 -14.04
CA MET A 237 3.31 17.28 -12.96
C MET A 237 2.68 15.97 -13.46
N GLU A 238 2.87 14.88 -12.73
CA GLU A 238 2.36 13.55 -13.10
C GLU A 238 1.28 13.03 -12.15
N LEU A 239 1.47 13.25 -10.84
CA LEU A 239 0.65 12.65 -9.81
C LEU A 239 0.49 13.60 -8.61
N ILE A 240 -0.74 13.68 -8.11
CA ILE A 240 -1.03 14.19 -6.77
C ILE A 240 -1.51 13.00 -5.93
N ASP A 241 -0.90 12.81 -4.77
CA ASP A 241 -1.33 11.88 -3.73
C ASP A 241 -1.76 12.70 -2.52
N ILE A 242 -2.96 12.46 -1.99
CA ILE A 242 -3.55 13.29 -0.94
C ILE A 242 -4.38 12.47 0.06
N SER A 243 -4.22 12.82 1.33
CA SER A 243 -4.96 12.29 2.47
C SER A 243 -5.51 13.42 3.33
N ASP A 244 -6.51 13.15 4.17
CA ASP A 244 -7.02 14.11 5.15
C ASP A 244 -6.09 14.32 6.36
N TYR A 245 -5.02 13.54 6.47
CA TYR A 245 -4.06 13.60 7.57
C TYR A 245 -3.43 14.99 7.71
N ASN A 246 -3.27 15.46 8.95
CA ASN A 246 -2.69 16.78 9.28
C ASN A 246 -3.29 17.96 8.48
N GLY A 247 -4.59 17.91 8.20
CA GLY A 247 -5.29 18.99 7.51
C GLY A 247 -5.06 18.98 6.00
N GLY A 248 -5.01 17.80 5.38
CA GLY A 248 -4.87 17.64 3.93
C GLY A 248 -3.41 17.49 3.50
N THR A 249 -2.74 16.42 3.90
CA THR A 249 -1.36 16.13 3.50
C THR A 249 -1.32 15.76 2.03
N PHE A 250 -0.44 16.41 1.26
CA PHE A 250 -0.25 16.12 -0.16
C PHE A 250 1.20 15.81 -0.51
N TYR A 251 1.35 15.00 -1.55
CA TYR A 251 2.60 14.73 -2.26
C TYR A 251 2.36 14.96 -3.75
N VAL A 252 3.11 15.87 -4.36
CA VAL A 252 2.97 16.20 -5.78
C VAL A 252 4.24 15.81 -6.51
N TRP A 253 4.10 14.88 -7.43
CA TRP A 253 5.20 14.29 -8.17
C TRP A 253 5.29 14.92 -9.55
N TYR A 254 6.50 15.26 -9.94
CA TYR A 254 6.86 15.81 -11.24
C TYR A 254 7.92 14.94 -11.89
N ASP A 255 7.70 14.59 -13.16
CA ASP A 255 8.77 14.19 -14.07
C ASP A 255 9.72 15.38 -14.19
N ASP A 256 11.01 15.15 -14.03
CA ASP A 256 12.03 16.18 -14.04
C ASP A 256 12.54 16.50 -15.46
N GLY A 257 12.06 15.76 -16.47
CA GLY A 257 12.48 15.91 -17.85
C GLY A 257 13.94 15.46 -18.09
N GLY A 258 14.47 14.61 -17.21
CA GLY A 258 15.83 14.04 -17.29
C GLY A 258 16.92 14.86 -16.63
N VAL A 259 16.59 15.92 -15.89
CA VAL A 259 17.58 16.82 -15.24
C VAL A 259 18.41 16.11 -14.16
N PHE A 260 17.79 15.19 -13.41
CA PHE A 260 18.34 14.42 -12.30
C PHE A 260 18.54 12.95 -12.67
N ALA A 261 18.79 12.64 -13.94
CA ALA A 261 19.21 11.31 -14.41
C ALA A 261 18.34 10.13 -13.91
N GLY A 262 17.01 10.29 -13.94
CA GLY A 262 16.05 9.25 -13.57
C GLY A 262 15.46 9.36 -12.17
N HIS A 263 15.81 10.41 -11.41
CA HIS A 263 15.05 10.82 -10.24
C HIS A 263 13.85 11.69 -10.65
N SER A 264 12.95 11.92 -9.70
CA SER A 264 11.76 12.76 -9.84
C SER A 264 11.82 13.94 -8.88
N VAL A 265 11.00 14.96 -9.12
CA VAL A 265 10.81 16.06 -8.17
C VAL A 265 9.51 15.84 -7.41
N THR A 266 9.58 15.82 -6.08
CA THR A 266 8.40 15.68 -5.22
C THR A 266 8.24 16.89 -4.31
N VAL A 267 7.06 17.49 -4.34
CA VAL A 267 6.63 18.57 -3.45
C VAL A 267 5.80 17.98 -2.31
N TYR A 268 6.18 18.28 -1.07
CA TYR A 268 5.52 17.84 0.15
C TYR A 268 4.81 19.02 0.80
N GLY A 269 3.65 18.79 1.40
CA GLY A 269 2.97 19.85 2.15
C GLY A 269 1.65 19.42 2.76
N THR A 270 0.94 20.41 3.31
CA THR A 270 -0.46 20.24 3.72
C THR A 270 -1.28 21.42 3.27
N LEU A 271 -2.59 21.24 3.09
CA LEU A 271 -3.49 22.35 2.72
C LEU A 271 -3.48 23.46 3.78
N GLU A 272 -3.35 23.09 5.05
CA GLU A 272 -3.29 24.05 6.17
C GLU A 272 -1.99 24.87 6.20
N LYS A 273 -0.84 24.27 5.87
CA LYS A 273 0.49 24.90 6.08
C LYS A 273 1.19 25.32 4.80
N GLY A 274 0.72 24.89 3.63
CA GLY A 274 1.41 25.09 2.37
C GLY A 274 2.49 24.03 2.11
N VAL A 275 3.40 24.36 1.19
CA VAL A 275 4.57 23.54 0.88
C VAL A 275 5.52 23.51 2.07
N SER A 276 5.94 22.32 2.48
CA SER A 276 6.84 22.09 3.61
C SER A 276 8.27 21.72 3.18
N SER A 277 8.42 21.05 2.03
CA SER A 277 9.71 20.78 1.41
C SER A 277 9.54 20.34 -0.04
N VAL A 278 10.60 20.49 -0.82
CA VAL A 278 10.72 19.94 -2.17
C VAL A 278 11.96 19.06 -2.19
N ARG A 279 11.88 17.88 -2.80
CA ARG A 279 12.98 16.92 -2.84
C ARG A 279 13.11 16.27 -4.21
N MET A 280 14.34 15.90 -4.51
CA MET A 280 14.64 14.91 -5.54
C MET A 280 14.47 13.51 -4.93
N GLU A 281 13.66 12.65 -5.55
CA GLU A 281 13.30 11.32 -5.06
C GLU A 281 13.49 10.27 -6.17
N GLY A 282 14.10 9.13 -5.87
CA GLY A 282 14.42 8.07 -6.84
C GLY A 282 15.54 7.15 -6.37
#